data_AF-A0AAW6GQF5-F1
#
_entry.id   AF-A0AAW6GQF5-F1
#
_cell.length_a   1.000
_cell.length_b   1.000
_cell.length_c   1.000
_cell.angle_alpha   90.00
_cell.angle_beta   90.00
_cell.angle_gamma   90.00
#
_symmetry.space_group_name_H-M   'P 1'
#
loop_
_entity.id
_entity.type
_entity.pdbx_description
1 polymer ?
#
loop_
_entity_poly.entity_id
_entity_poly.type
_entity_poly.pdbx_seq_one_letter_code
_entity_poly.pdbx_strand_id
1 'polypeptide(L)'
;MSAQEQKEIARFYVTHASYNGNDITEWAVNRKVFTVFYTINDELYMANVSDADDNQSWGKVWGFRNETREETAKDYKVDIFYFNWNYSNSYDSKKGTCKVQFLKIYKPQGVVSKLKLITEALDVTEYIGYMEGSIDFSNY
;
A
#
# COMPACT_ATOMS: atom_id res chain seq x y z
N MET A 1 1.39 31.94 0.31
CA MET A 1 1.06 30.55 -0.06
C MET A 1 0.92 29.78 1.24
N SER A 2 -0.26 29.24 1.55
CA SER A 2 -0.41 28.32 2.68
C SER A 2 0.42 27.09 2.39
N ALA A 3 1.30 26.68 3.31
CA ALA A 3 1.87 25.34 3.25
C ALA A 3 0.70 24.34 3.26
N GLN A 4 0.70 23.37 2.36
CA GLN A 4 -0.27 22.28 2.42
C GLN A 4 0.05 21.45 3.67
N GLU A 5 -0.93 21.24 4.53
CA GLU A 5 -0.76 20.42 5.73
C GLU A 5 -0.74 18.95 5.29
N GLN A 6 0.47 18.37 5.29
CA GLN A 6 0.67 16.95 5.06
C GLN A 6 0.73 16.23 6.40
N LYS A 7 -0.09 15.17 6.55
CA LYS A 7 -0.12 14.36 7.77
C LYS A 7 0.01 12.89 7.43
N GLU A 8 1.02 12.25 8.00
CA GLU A 8 1.16 10.80 7.92
C GLU A 8 0.10 10.10 8.80
N ILE A 9 -0.50 9.04 8.27
CA ILE A 9 -1.54 8.26 8.95
C ILE A 9 -0.99 6.89 9.39
N ALA A 10 -0.34 6.18 8.46
CA ALA A 10 0.16 4.84 8.73
C ALA A 10 1.28 4.45 7.75
N ARG A 11 2.17 3.55 8.19
CA ARG A 11 3.22 2.93 7.37
C ARG A 11 3.03 1.44 7.27
N PHE A 12 3.29 0.89 6.09
CA PHE A 12 3.30 -0.52 5.79
C PHE A 12 4.72 -0.96 5.44
N TYR A 13 5.37 -1.70 6.33
CA TYR A 13 6.73 -2.19 6.13
C TYR A 13 6.73 -3.53 5.41
N VAL A 14 7.46 -3.61 4.29
CA VAL A 14 7.51 -4.81 3.45
C VAL A 14 8.50 -5.83 4.02
N THR A 15 8.03 -7.07 4.17
CA THR A 15 8.86 -8.20 4.62
C THR A 15 9.02 -9.27 3.54
N HIS A 16 8.05 -9.37 2.62
CA HIS A 16 8.09 -10.23 1.45
C HIS A 16 7.52 -9.48 0.25
N ALA A 17 8.07 -9.74 -0.94
CA ALA A 17 7.64 -9.08 -2.16
C ALA A 17 7.72 -10.01 -3.38
N SER A 18 6.76 -9.86 -4.30
CA SER A 18 6.79 -10.51 -5.61
C SER A 18 6.49 -9.51 -6.73
N TYR A 19 7.06 -9.75 -7.91
CA TYR A 19 6.78 -9.02 -9.14
C TYR A 19 6.46 -10.01 -10.27
N ASN A 20 5.24 -9.91 -10.79
CA ASN A 20 4.69 -10.86 -11.77
C ASN A 20 4.87 -12.32 -11.34
N GLY A 21 4.68 -12.59 -10.04
CA GLY A 21 4.84 -13.90 -9.43
C GLY A 21 6.27 -14.33 -9.12
N ASN A 22 7.28 -13.58 -9.57
CA ASN A 22 8.68 -13.84 -9.23
C ASN A 22 9.02 -13.24 -7.87
N ASP A 23 9.71 -13.98 -7.03
CA ASP A 23 10.15 -13.49 -5.72
C ASP A 23 11.21 -12.38 -5.89
N ILE A 24 10.94 -11.21 -5.29
CA ILE A 24 11.84 -10.06 -5.22
C ILE A 24 12.05 -9.62 -3.77
N THR A 25 11.84 -10.51 -2.80
CA THR A 25 11.89 -10.22 -1.38
C THR A 25 13.24 -9.65 -0.96
N GLU A 26 14.35 -10.25 -1.40
CA GLU A 26 15.70 -9.75 -1.09
C GLU A 26 15.89 -8.31 -1.61
N TRP A 27 15.42 -8.02 -2.82
CA TRP A 27 15.46 -6.68 -3.40
C TRP A 27 14.68 -5.68 -2.53
N ALA A 28 13.46 -6.03 -2.11
CA ALA A 28 12.59 -5.16 -1.33
C ALA A 28 13.10 -4.92 0.09
N VAL A 29 13.59 -5.97 0.76
CA VAL A 29 14.12 -5.88 2.14
C VAL A 29 15.44 -5.08 2.16
N ASN A 30 16.37 -5.35 1.23
CA ASN A 30 17.63 -4.61 1.16
C ASN A 30 17.43 -3.13 0.87
N ARG A 31 16.38 -2.80 0.12
CA ARG A 31 15.97 -1.41 -0.17
C ARG A 31 15.11 -0.77 0.90
N LYS A 32 14.75 -1.55 1.93
CA LYS A 32 13.84 -1.17 3.00
C LYS A 32 12.54 -0.58 2.44
N VAL A 33 11.92 -1.28 1.49
CA VAL A 33 10.70 -0.82 0.84
C VAL A 33 9.56 -0.71 1.87
N PHE A 34 8.83 0.40 1.83
CA PHE A 34 7.63 0.61 2.63
C PHE A 34 6.61 1.45 1.88
N THR A 35 5.34 1.32 2.26
CA THR A 35 4.25 2.16 1.77
C THR A 35 3.77 3.09 2.87
N VAL A 36 3.53 4.36 2.56
CA VAL A 36 3.00 5.36 3.48
C VAL A 36 1.61 5.77 3.01
N PHE A 37 0.66 5.81 3.94
CA PHE A 37 -0.63 6.47 3.76
C PHE A 37 -0.61 7.79 4.50
N TYR A 38 -0.99 8.87 3.82
CA TYR A 38 -0.94 10.23 4.35
C TYR A 38 -2.03 11.09 3.73
N THR A 39 -2.39 12.20 4.37
CA THR A 39 -3.32 13.17 3.82
C THR A 39 -2.63 14.45 3.40
N ILE A 40 -3.21 15.11 2.39
CA ILE A 40 -2.95 16.50 2.02
C ILE A 40 -4.30 17.19 1.97
N ASN A 41 -4.53 18.19 2.84
CA ASN A 41 -5.83 18.88 2.94
C ASN A 41 -7.01 17.89 3.05
N ASP A 42 -6.88 16.90 3.94
CA ASP A 42 -7.85 15.82 4.20
C ASP A 42 -8.11 14.84 3.04
N GLU A 43 -7.47 15.00 1.89
CA GLU A 43 -7.52 14.00 0.81
C GLU A 43 -6.47 12.92 1.03
N LEU A 44 -6.81 11.65 0.81
CA LEU A 44 -5.92 10.52 1.03
C LEU A 44 -4.95 10.30 -0.14
N TYR A 45 -3.69 10.13 0.21
CA TYR A 45 -2.57 9.85 -0.68
C TYR A 45 -1.83 8.60 -0.21
N MET A 46 -1.10 8.02 -1.15
CA MET A 46 -0.21 6.88 -0.90
C MET A 46 1.14 7.15 -1.55
N ALA A 47 2.21 6.75 -0.87
CA ALA A 47 3.56 6.69 -1.42
C ALA A 47 4.15 5.29 -1.24
N ASN A 48 4.86 4.79 -2.25
CA ASN A 48 5.70 3.61 -2.16
C ASN A 48 7.17 4.07 -2.22
N VAL A 49 7.95 3.77 -1.18
CA VAL A 49 9.26 4.37 -0.94
C VAL A 49 10.32 3.27 -0.83
N SER A 50 11.47 3.50 -1.47
CA SER A 50 12.73 2.81 -1.23
C SER A 50 13.63 3.75 -0.42
N ASP A 51 13.78 3.48 0.88
CA ASP A 51 14.61 4.31 1.78
C ASP A 51 16.08 4.25 1.37
N ALA A 52 16.57 3.08 0.93
CA ALA A 52 17.97 2.90 0.57
C ALA A 52 18.37 3.63 -0.72
N ASP A 53 17.43 3.77 -1.66
CA ASP A 53 17.69 4.39 -2.97
C ASP A 53 17.24 5.85 -3.05
N ASP A 54 16.71 6.42 -1.95
CA ASP A 54 16.11 7.76 -1.89
C ASP A 54 15.11 8.02 -3.04
N ASN A 55 14.25 7.04 -3.28
CA ASN A 55 13.31 7.05 -4.39
C ASN A 55 11.90 6.66 -3.97
N GLN A 56 10.92 7.25 -4.64
CA GLN A 56 9.52 7.00 -4.34
C GLN A 56 8.61 7.17 -5.55
N SER A 57 7.47 6.51 -5.44
CA SER A 57 6.28 6.78 -6.23
C SER A 57 5.22 7.34 -5.28
N TRP A 58 4.52 8.42 -5.64
CA TRP A 58 3.51 9.02 -4.77
C TRP A 58 2.30 9.51 -5.55
N GLY A 59 1.18 9.67 -4.86
CA GLY A 59 0.04 10.40 -5.40
C GLY A 59 -1.30 10.01 -4.80
N LYS A 60 -2.35 10.56 -5.40
CA LYS A 60 -3.71 10.59 -4.83
C LYS A 60 -4.38 9.22 -4.92
N VAL A 61 -5.11 8.87 -3.88
CA VAL A 61 -5.94 7.67 -3.82
C VAL A 61 -7.41 8.03 -4.01
N TRP A 62 -8.17 7.20 -4.73
CA TRP A 62 -9.60 7.45 -4.99
C TRP A 62 -10.36 6.17 -5.32
N GLY A 63 -11.71 6.25 -5.32
CA GLY A 63 -12.58 5.15 -5.75
C GLY A 63 -12.57 3.97 -4.78
N PHE A 64 -12.64 4.27 -3.47
CA PHE A 64 -12.63 3.27 -2.42
C PHE A 64 -13.86 2.36 -2.48
N ARG A 65 -13.59 1.07 -2.24
CA ARG A 65 -14.59 0.07 -1.88
C ARG A 65 -13.96 -0.89 -0.89
N ASN A 66 -14.75 -1.42 0.02
CA ASN A 66 -14.29 -2.42 0.97
C ASN A 66 -15.24 -3.62 1.02
N GLU A 67 -14.70 -4.74 1.48
CA GLU A 67 -15.46 -5.92 1.88
C GLU A 67 -14.79 -6.53 3.11
N THR A 68 -15.59 -7.09 4.00
CA THR A 68 -15.11 -7.88 5.13
C THR A 68 -15.53 -9.32 4.93
N ARG A 69 -14.57 -10.23 5.09
CA ARG A 69 -14.81 -11.67 5.17
C ARG A 69 -14.68 -12.08 6.61
N GLU A 70 -15.78 -12.52 7.21
CA GLU A 70 -15.79 -12.98 8.59
C GLU A 70 -14.99 -14.27 8.75
N GLU A 71 -14.51 -14.50 9.98
CA GLU A 71 -13.75 -15.69 10.32
C GLU A 71 -14.58 -16.96 10.10
N THR A 72 -13.93 -18.02 9.61
CA THR A 72 -14.50 -19.35 9.45
C THR A 72 -13.61 -20.38 10.12
N ALA A 73 -14.06 -21.65 10.16
CA ALA A 73 -13.23 -22.74 10.68
C ALA A 73 -11.91 -22.96 9.90
N LYS A 74 -11.78 -22.42 8.68
CA LYS A 74 -10.60 -22.61 7.81
C LYS A 74 -9.81 -21.33 7.58
N ASP A 75 -10.47 -20.18 7.68
CA ASP A 75 -9.92 -18.90 7.27
C ASP A 75 -10.09 -17.87 8.37
N TYR A 76 -9.05 -17.06 8.58
CA TYR A 76 -9.11 -15.91 9.47
C TYR A 76 -10.02 -14.82 8.91
N LYS A 77 -10.49 -13.92 9.78
CA LYS A 77 -11.14 -12.68 9.36
C LYS A 77 -10.21 -11.87 8.45
N VAL A 78 -10.76 -11.31 7.38
CA VAL A 78 -10.03 -10.45 6.45
C VAL A 78 -10.85 -9.22 6.09
N ASP A 79 -10.27 -8.03 6.28
CA ASP A 79 -10.77 -6.82 5.64
C ASP A 79 -10.01 -6.58 4.34
N ILE A 80 -10.74 -6.27 3.27
CA ILE A 80 -10.19 -6.11 1.94
C ILE A 80 -10.63 -4.75 1.42
N PHE A 81 -9.65 -3.90 1.10
CA PHE A 81 -9.84 -2.57 0.57
C PHE A 81 -9.38 -2.56 -0.88
N TYR A 82 -10.16 -1.94 -1.74
CA TYR A 82 -9.77 -1.69 -3.12
C TYR A 82 -9.88 -0.20 -3.40
N PHE A 83 -8.90 0.32 -4.13
CA PHE A 83 -8.86 1.72 -4.53
C PHE A 83 -7.96 1.87 -5.75
N ASN A 84 -8.05 3.03 -6.39
CA ASN A 84 -7.14 3.44 -7.45
C ASN A 84 -6.10 4.41 -6.89
N TRP A 85 -4.88 4.34 -7.41
CA TRP A 85 -3.77 5.19 -7.02
C TRP A 85 -3.13 5.83 -8.26
N ASN A 86 -3.18 7.16 -8.34
CA ASN A 86 -2.53 7.91 -9.41
C ASN A 86 -1.09 8.21 -8.99
N TYR A 87 -0.13 7.44 -9.48
CA TYR A 87 1.26 7.57 -9.04
C TYR A 87 2.08 8.49 -9.95
N SER A 88 3.13 9.08 -9.38
CA SER A 88 4.21 9.77 -10.06
C SER A 88 5.53 9.29 -9.47
N ASN A 89 6.48 8.89 -10.31
CA ASN A 89 7.77 8.36 -9.89
C ASN A 89 8.84 9.45 -9.80
N SER A 90 9.73 9.37 -8.82
CA SER A 90 10.93 10.22 -8.74
C SER A 90 12.01 9.81 -9.75
N TYR A 91 12.16 8.52 -10.02
CA TYR A 91 13.32 7.95 -10.70
C TYR A 91 13.25 7.95 -12.23
N ASP A 92 12.04 7.98 -12.81
CA ASP A 92 11.85 8.02 -14.27
C ASP A 92 10.77 9.01 -14.73
N SER A 93 10.22 9.80 -13.79
CA SER A 93 9.13 10.76 -14.04
C SER A 93 7.86 10.16 -14.65
N LYS A 94 7.73 8.83 -14.72
CA LYS A 94 6.52 8.20 -15.23
C LYS A 94 5.36 8.40 -14.25
N LYS A 95 4.18 8.48 -14.84
CA LYS A 95 2.90 8.60 -14.15
C LYS A 95 1.95 7.56 -14.70
N GLY A 96 1.01 7.14 -13.89
CA GLY A 96 0.00 6.18 -14.29
C GLY A 96 -1.03 5.96 -13.20
N THR A 97 -1.92 5.01 -13.43
CA THR A 97 -2.92 4.60 -12.46
C THR A 97 -2.75 3.13 -12.09
N CYS A 98 -2.57 2.86 -10.81
CA CYS A 98 -2.56 1.51 -10.27
C CYS A 98 -3.91 1.17 -9.65
N LYS A 99 -4.43 -0.02 -9.95
CA LYS A 99 -5.47 -0.64 -9.13
C LYS A 99 -4.80 -1.29 -7.93
N VAL A 100 -5.31 -1.00 -6.74
CA VAL A 100 -4.72 -1.45 -5.49
C VAL A 100 -5.71 -2.32 -4.74
N GLN A 101 -5.22 -3.41 -4.18
CA GLN A 101 -5.93 -4.22 -3.20
C GLN A 101 -5.09 -4.29 -1.92
N PHE A 102 -5.62 -3.81 -0.82
CA PHE A 102 -4.97 -3.88 0.49
C PHE A 102 -5.77 -4.78 1.44
N LEU A 103 -5.11 -5.71 2.10
CA LEU A 103 -5.72 -6.70 2.97
C LEU A 103 -5.20 -6.52 4.40
N LYS A 104 -6.10 -6.64 5.37
CA LYS A 104 -5.77 -6.86 6.78
C LYS A 104 -6.27 -8.24 7.18
N ILE A 105 -5.36 -9.17 7.48
CA ILE A 105 -5.67 -10.55 7.87
C ILE A 105 -5.44 -10.67 9.38
N TYR A 106 -6.50 -10.88 10.13
CA TYR A 106 -6.47 -10.89 11.60
C TYR A 106 -6.10 -12.27 12.14
N LYS A 107 -4.82 -12.49 12.42
CA LYS A 107 -4.32 -13.74 13.00
C LYS A 107 -4.19 -13.62 14.53
N PRO A 108 -4.14 -14.74 15.27
CA PRO A 108 -3.91 -14.72 16.71
C PRO A 108 -2.62 -13.98 17.14
N GLN A 109 -1.58 -13.99 16.28
CA GLN A 109 -0.31 -13.33 16.55
C GLN A 109 -0.29 -11.84 16.17
N GLY A 110 -1.36 -11.33 15.55
CA GLY A 110 -1.47 -9.96 15.06
C GLY A 110 -2.03 -9.85 13.65
N VAL A 111 -2.02 -8.63 13.10
CA VAL A 111 -2.54 -8.35 11.76
C VAL A 111 -1.43 -8.52 10.73
N VAL A 112 -1.62 -9.43 9.78
CA VAL A 112 -0.77 -9.52 8.58
C VAL A 112 -1.41 -8.67 7.49
N SER A 113 -0.63 -7.77 6.90
CA SER A 113 -1.09 -6.93 5.80
C SER A 113 -0.51 -7.37 4.46
N LYS A 114 -1.33 -7.28 3.42
CA LYS A 114 -0.91 -7.51 2.04
C LYS A 114 -1.30 -6.34 1.16
N LEU A 115 -0.40 -5.86 0.32
CA LEU A 115 -0.67 -4.82 -0.67
C LEU A 115 -0.40 -5.40 -2.06
N LYS A 116 -1.41 -5.37 -2.93
CA LYS A 116 -1.28 -5.76 -4.34
C LYS A 116 -1.49 -4.52 -5.19
N LEU A 117 -0.53 -4.25 -6.07
CA LEU A 117 -0.53 -3.17 -7.05
C LEU A 117 -0.65 -3.80 -8.44
N ILE A 118 -1.59 -3.33 -9.24
CA ILE A 118 -1.79 -3.77 -10.62
C ILE A 118 -1.70 -2.54 -11.52
N THR A 119 -0.69 -2.48 -12.38
CA THR A 119 -0.48 -1.36 -13.31
C THR A 119 -1.41 -1.44 -14.52
N GLU A 120 -1.44 -0.38 -15.32
CA GLU A 120 -2.17 -0.35 -16.61
C GLU A 120 -1.64 -1.40 -17.60
N ALA A 121 -0.37 -1.78 -17.49
CA ALA A 121 0.26 -2.85 -18.26
C ALA A 121 -0.05 -4.26 -17.71
N LEU A 122 -0.88 -4.34 -16.66
CA LEU A 122 -1.24 -5.57 -15.94
C LEU A 122 -0.07 -6.20 -15.17
N ASP A 123 1.04 -5.48 -14.99
CA ASP A 123 2.09 -5.92 -14.08
C ASP A 123 1.57 -5.93 -12.65
N VAL A 124 1.87 -7.01 -11.93
CA VAL A 124 1.41 -7.24 -10.56
C VAL A 124 2.60 -7.19 -9.61
N THR A 125 2.55 -6.28 -8.65
CA THR A 125 3.46 -6.30 -7.50
C THR A 125 2.66 -6.67 -6.25
N GLU A 126 3.13 -7.65 -5.49
CA GLU A 126 2.52 -8.01 -4.21
C GLU A 126 3.54 -7.84 -3.09
N TYR A 127 3.12 -7.18 -2.01
CA TYR A 127 3.88 -7.02 -0.79
C TYR A 127 3.13 -7.65 0.37
N ILE A 128 3.89 -8.26 1.28
CA ILE A 128 3.39 -8.79 2.56
C ILE A 128 4.24 -8.19 3.68
N GLY A 129 3.58 -7.78 4.75
CA GLY A 129 4.25 -7.10 5.85
C GLY A 129 3.35 -6.76 7.01
N TYR A 130 3.76 -5.75 7.77
CA TYR A 130 3.05 -5.27 8.94
C TYR A 130 2.81 -3.77 8.86
N MET A 131 1.78 -3.30 9.57
CA MET A 131 1.43 -1.89 9.69
C MET A 131 1.99 -1.30 10.98
N GLU A 132 2.56 -0.11 10.89
CA GLU A 132 2.75 0.81 12.01
C GLU A 132 1.73 1.96 11.87
N GLY A 133 1.11 2.34 12.99
CA GLY A 133 -0.04 3.23 13.00
C GLY A 133 -1.34 2.52 12.59
N SER A 134 -2.41 3.30 12.44
CA SER A 134 -3.73 2.78 12.10
C SER A 134 -4.38 3.65 11.05
N ILE A 135 -4.78 3.04 9.95
CA ILE A 135 -5.63 3.68 8.94
C ILE A 135 -7.00 3.03 8.95
N ASP A 136 -8.02 3.85 9.09
CA ASP A 136 -9.41 3.49 8.87
C ASP A 136 -9.86 4.02 7.52
N PHE A 137 -9.94 3.10 6.56
CA PHE A 137 -10.33 3.42 5.19
C PHE A 137 -11.84 3.65 5.04
N SER A 138 -12.69 3.43 6.07
CA SER A 138 -14.12 3.75 5.94
C SER A 138 -14.41 5.26 5.90
N ASN A 139 -13.41 6.09 6.16
CA ASN A 139 -13.53 7.55 6.12
C ASN A 139 -13.25 8.16 4.74
N TYR A 140 -12.98 7.33 3.72
CA TYR A 140 -12.57 7.75 2.36
C TYR A 140 -13.30 6.95 1.28
#